data_AF-A0AAW9N060-F1
#
_entry.id   AF-A0AAW9N060-F1
#
_cell.length_a   1.000
_cell.length_b   1.000
_cell.length_c   1.000
_cell.angle_alpha   90.00
_cell.angle_beta   90.00
_cell.angle_gamma   90.00
#
_symmetry.space_group_name_H-M   'P 1'
#
loop_
_entity.id
_entity.type
_entity.pdbx_description
1 polymer ?
#
loop_
_entity_poly.entity_id
_entity_poly.type
_entity_poly.pdbx_seq_one_letter_code
_entity_poly.pdbx_strand_id
1 'polypeptide(L)'
;MKKKVHWGVVGATLIVAGGMAVFTINEQNYSRQVEAVTSELSTHKKQLLRIETEMAGLYADEHKQFLSSDVTQAKIDSLKKTIEKYKSEAESHAKKVETLRKQDQETCQKELADITKLDEKINEVQMIFDQTQVVNSLFSTPYIENAEINEEAIIIDDLNSEMIEEQKEKIELENLEENEFTSIVTQAMEAAGNQLSQIERARKVVEELYKDDKPTDKVTRETLESAKKEVELIKNEKAKKSFNEPLKAIEEKITTDEKAEAERVAAEEAKRQEEQAVANQAMQQTEVPETQSEATDSVASPTTPNTPVQNVTENITVQPTTPVAPPANPGSGSNTGGATSTPGGNTSGGSTGGNSSGSTPAPTPEPPYALNPYRGSGTFYASHGAATAAGRAEAANPSSTFNGYKIYTEVWSDGTEKYYLEFY
;
A
#
# COMPACT_ATOMS: atom_id res chain seq x y z
N MET A 1 -15.43 10.45 -15.59
CA MET A 1 -15.81 9.93 -16.93
C MET A 1 -15.52 8.44 -16.99
N LYS A 2 -16.30 7.62 -17.72
CA LYS A 2 -16.07 6.16 -17.77
C LYS A 2 -14.88 5.80 -18.67
N LYS A 3 -13.67 5.70 -18.10
CA LYS A 3 -12.50 5.11 -18.80
C LYS A 3 -12.75 3.61 -19.00
N LYS A 4 -12.42 3.08 -20.18
CA LYS A 4 -12.52 1.65 -20.48
C LYS A 4 -11.21 0.96 -20.08
N VAL A 5 -11.22 0.15 -19.03
CA VAL A 5 -10.09 -0.75 -18.73
C VAL A 5 -9.83 -1.61 -19.96
N HIS A 6 -8.61 -1.54 -20.50
CA HIS A 6 -8.13 -2.45 -21.53
C HIS A 6 -7.31 -3.50 -20.81
N TRP A 7 -7.74 -4.77 -20.83
CA TRP A 7 -7.04 -5.85 -20.14
C TRP A 7 -5.67 -6.10 -20.80
N GLY A 8 -4.59 -5.63 -20.16
CA GLY A 8 -3.23 -5.92 -20.57
C GLY A 8 -2.89 -7.40 -20.35
N VAL A 9 -2.99 -8.22 -21.40
CA VAL A 9 -2.66 -9.67 -21.31
C VAL A 9 -1.14 -9.85 -21.22
N VAL A 10 -0.60 -9.83 -20.01
CA VAL A 10 0.83 -10.03 -19.75
C VAL A 10 1.17 -11.50 -19.49
N GLY A 11 1.92 -12.11 -20.41
CA GLY A 11 2.96 -13.09 -20.05
C GLY A 11 2.56 -14.56 -19.86
N ALA A 12 1.29 -14.95 -19.97
CA ALA A 12 0.86 -16.35 -19.90
C ALA A 12 1.40 -17.19 -21.07
N THR A 13 2.64 -17.67 -20.96
CA THR A 13 3.38 -18.38 -22.02
C THR A 13 2.92 -19.84 -22.07
N LEU A 14 1.70 -20.04 -22.61
CA LEU A 14 1.05 -21.33 -22.75
C LEU A 14 1.85 -22.28 -23.64
N ILE A 15 2.68 -23.11 -23.02
CA ILE A 15 3.25 -24.30 -23.66
C ILE A 15 2.13 -25.34 -23.79
N VAL A 16 1.36 -25.19 -24.87
CA VAL A 16 0.41 -26.22 -25.33
C VAL A 16 1.23 -27.39 -25.86
N ALA A 17 1.65 -28.27 -24.96
CA ALA A 17 2.31 -29.52 -25.31
C ALA A 17 1.40 -30.33 -26.27
N GLY A 18 1.95 -30.71 -27.43
CA GLY A 18 1.22 -31.46 -28.44
C GLY A 18 0.74 -32.82 -27.93
N GLY A 19 -0.31 -33.36 -28.56
CA GLY A 19 -1.00 -34.55 -28.07
C GLY A 19 -0.09 -35.78 -27.95
N MET A 20 -0.05 -36.35 -26.74
CA MET A 20 0.53 -37.67 -26.47
C MET A 20 -0.25 -38.74 -27.25
N ALA A 21 0.43 -39.42 -28.19
CA ALA A 21 -0.15 -40.55 -28.89
C ALA A 21 -0.22 -41.76 -27.94
N VAL A 22 -1.43 -42.13 -27.50
CA VAL A 22 -1.65 -43.30 -26.64
C VAL A 22 -1.44 -44.58 -27.46
N PHE A 23 -0.20 -45.07 -27.49
CA PHE A 23 0.18 -46.29 -28.20
C PHE A 23 -0.41 -47.53 -27.51
N THR A 24 -1.44 -48.10 -28.12
CA THR A 24 -2.04 -49.35 -27.66
C THR A 24 -1.16 -50.55 -28.00
N ILE A 25 -0.64 -51.26 -26.98
CA ILE A 25 -0.82 -52.71 -26.77
C ILE A 25 -0.08 -53.19 -25.51
N ASN A 26 -0.75 -54.06 -24.73
CA ASN A 26 -0.20 -54.92 -23.67
C ASN A 26 0.54 -54.28 -22.47
N GLU A 27 0.13 -53.10 -21.99
CA GLU A 27 0.67 -52.54 -20.74
C GLU A 27 -0.37 -51.80 -19.89
N GLN A 28 -1.48 -52.48 -19.58
CA GLN A 28 -2.68 -51.87 -18.95
C GLN A 28 -2.39 -51.15 -17.62
N ASN A 29 -1.39 -51.59 -16.85
CA ASN A 29 -1.01 -50.93 -15.60
C ASN A 29 -0.16 -49.67 -15.82
N TYR A 30 0.76 -49.66 -16.80
CA TYR A 30 1.55 -48.48 -17.13
C TYR A 30 0.69 -47.40 -17.79
N SER A 31 -0.18 -47.78 -18.72
CA SER A 31 -1.13 -46.85 -19.37
C SER A 31 -2.00 -46.11 -18.35
N ARG A 32 -2.44 -46.79 -17.28
CA ARG A 32 -3.19 -46.18 -16.16
C ARG A 32 -2.34 -45.23 -15.30
N GLN A 33 -1.04 -45.51 -15.14
CA GLN A 33 -0.13 -44.60 -14.43
C GLN A 33 0.10 -43.31 -15.23
N VAL A 34 0.38 -43.42 -16.53
CA VAL A 34 0.51 -42.26 -17.43
C VAL A 34 -0.79 -41.45 -17.48
N GLU A 35 -1.95 -42.11 -17.61
CA GLU A 35 -3.27 -41.47 -17.59
C GLU A 35 -3.53 -40.72 -16.27
N ALA A 36 -3.23 -41.35 -15.12
CA ALA A 36 -3.38 -40.71 -13.81
C ALA A 36 -2.46 -39.49 -13.64
N VAL A 37 -1.16 -39.62 -13.96
CA VAL A 37 -0.18 -38.52 -13.89
C VAL A 37 -0.55 -37.39 -14.85
N THR A 38 -1.10 -37.69 -16.02
CA THR A 38 -1.58 -36.68 -16.99
C THR A 38 -2.85 -35.97 -16.49
N SER A 39 -3.76 -36.69 -15.83
CA SER A 39 -4.98 -36.12 -15.23
C SER A 39 -4.67 -35.23 -14.03
N GLU A 40 -3.72 -35.64 -13.18
CA GLU A 40 -3.21 -34.80 -12.08
C GLU A 40 -2.53 -33.54 -12.62
N LEU A 41 -1.68 -33.65 -13.66
CA LEU A 41 -1.06 -32.50 -14.32
C LEU A 41 -2.11 -31.51 -14.89
N SER A 42 -3.19 -32.02 -15.51
CA SER A 42 -4.32 -31.19 -15.96
C SER A 42 -5.10 -30.53 -14.82
N THR A 43 -4.98 -31.05 -13.60
CA THR A 43 -5.58 -30.47 -12.38
C THR A 43 -4.67 -29.39 -11.80
N HIS A 44 -3.37 -29.67 -11.72
CA HIS A 44 -2.34 -28.74 -11.26
C HIS A 44 -2.30 -27.46 -12.13
N LYS A 45 -2.40 -27.59 -13.46
CA LYS A 45 -2.57 -26.45 -14.39
C LYS A 45 -3.72 -25.51 -14.01
N LYS A 46 -4.85 -26.08 -13.59
CA LYS A 46 -6.04 -25.31 -13.19
C LYS A 46 -5.88 -24.68 -11.80
N GLN A 47 -5.14 -25.32 -10.90
CA GLN A 47 -4.77 -24.75 -9.60
C GLN A 47 -3.79 -23.59 -9.76
N LEU A 48 -2.74 -23.74 -10.58
CA LEU A 48 -1.78 -22.69 -10.88
C LEU A 48 -2.46 -21.46 -11.49
N LEU A 49 -3.19 -21.62 -12.60
CA LEU A 49 -3.93 -20.52 -13.25
C LEU A 49 -4.92 -19.82 -12.30
N ARG A 50 -5.52 -20.59 -11.37
CA ARG A 50 -6.39 -20.02 -10.33
C ARG A 50 -5.62 -19.19 -9.32
N ILE A 51 -4.50 -19.69 -8.80
CA ILE A 51 -3.63 -18.95 -7.87
C ILE A 51 -3.09 -17.69 -8.54
N GLU A 52 -2.64 -17.77 -9.81
CA GLU A 52 -2.19 -16.61 -10.57
C GLU A 52 -3.29 -15.56 -10.75
N THR A 53 -4.53 -16.00 -11.01
CA THR A 53 -5.70 -15.11 -11.10
C THR A 53 -6.05 -14.48 -9.74
N GLU A 54 -6.01 -15.26 -8.66
CA GLU A 54 -6.31 -14.80 -7.30
C GLU A 54 -5.20 -13.85 -6.78
N MET A 55 -3.92 -14.08 -7.11
CA MET A 55 -2.82 -13.12 -6.85
C MET A 55 -2.97 -11.84 -7.67
N ALA A 56 -3.24 -11.96 -8.98
CA ALA A 56 -3.41 -10.79 -9.86
C ALA A 56 -4.57 -9.90 -9.39
N GLY A 57 -5.63 -10.49 -8.82
CA GLY A 57 -6.76 -9.77 -8.24
C GLY A 57 -6.49 -9.10 -6.87
N LEU A 58 -5.26 -9.15 -6.33
CA LEU A 58 -4.87 -8.38 -5.14
C LEU A 58 -4.32 -6.99 -5.48
N TYR A 59 -3.83 -6.78 -6.70
CA TYR A 59 -3.23 -5.51 -7.12
C TYR A 59 -4.30 -4.52 -7.65
N ALA A 60 -4.08 -3.23 -7.40
CA ALA A 60 -4.93 -2.16 -7.92
C ALA A 60 -4.53 -1.74 -9.35
N ASP A 61 -3.29 -2.01 -9.75
CA ASP A 61 -2.67 -1.52 -10.98
C ASP A 61 -2.05 -2.66 -11.84
N GLU A 62 -1.78 -2.38 -13.12
CA GLU A 62 -1.20 -3.38 -14.05
C GLU A 62 0.32 -3.58 -13.87
N HIS A 63 1.02 -2.68 -13.18
CA HIS A 63 2.45 -2.75 -12.87
C HIS A 63 2.74 -3.54 -11.58
N LYS A 64 1.71 -3.79 -10.76
CA LYS A 64 1.72 -4.60 -9.53
C LYS A 64 2.49 -3.97 -8.37
N GLN A 65 2.47 -2.65 -8.27
CA GLN A 65 3.15 -1.93 -7.19
C GLN A 65 2.21 -1.60 -6.01
N PHE A 66 0.90 -1.54 -6.22
CA PHE A 66 -0.07 -1.17 -5.20
C PHE A 66 -1.17 -2.22 -5.08
N LEU A 67 -1.68 -2.41 -3.86
CA LEU A 67 -2.78 -3.34 -3.57
C LEU A 67 -4.14 -2.65 -3.62
N SER A 68 -5.18 -3.42 -3.94
CA SER A 68 -6.56 -2.97 -3.78
C SER A 68 -6.91 -2.81 -2.29
N SER A 69 -7.73 -1.83 -1.95
CA SER A 69 -8.15 -1.60 -0.55
C SER A 69 -9.12 -2.66 -0.01
N ASP A 70 -9.59 -3.58 -0.86
CA ASP A 70 -10.31 -4.77 -0.42
C ASP A 70 -9.37 -5.93 -0.02
N VAL A 71 -8.05 -5.77 -0.14
CA VAL A 71 -7.05 -6.74 0.36
C VAL A 71 -6.99 -6.70 1.88
N THR A 72 -6.88 -7.88 2.49
CA THR A 72 -6.82 -8.07 3.94
C THR A 72 -5.85 -9.19 4.26
N GLN A 73 -5.27 -9.21 5.47
CA GLN A 73 -4.40 -10.29 5.92
C GLN A 73 -5.05 -11.67 5.73
N ALA A 74 -6.35 -11.80 6.01
CA ALA A 74 -7.09 -13.06 5.82
C ALA A 74 -7.14 -13.55 4.36
N LYS A 75 -7.15 -12.65 3.36
CA LYS A 75 -6.99 -13.03 1.94
C LYS A 75 -5.56 -13.52 1.67
N ILE A 76 -4.55 -12.81 2.15
CA ILE A 76 -3.13 -13.14 1.96
C ILE A 76 -2.82 -14.50 2.60
N ASP A 77 -3.23 -14.73 3.85
CA ASP A 77 -3.09 -16.00 4.58
C ASP A 77 -3.78 -17.17 3.86
N SER A 78 -5.00 -16.93 3.34
CA SER A 78 -5.73 -17.94 2.57
C SER A 78 -5.02 -18.31 1.27
N LEU A 79 -4.39 -17.34 0.60
CA LEU A 79 -3.66 -17.57 -0.64
C LEU A 79 -2.29 -18.22 -0.37
N LYS A 80 -1.53 -17.78 0.64
CA LYS A 80 -0.33 -18.45 1.16
C LYS A 80 -0.59 -19.93 1.46
N LYS A 81 -1.67 -20.22 2.21
CA LYS A 81 -2.10 -21.59 2.52
C LYS A 81 -2.49 -22.41 1.28
N THR A 82 -3.00 -21.75 0.24
CA THR A 82 -3.35 -22.41 -1.03
C THR A 82 -2.10 -22.71 -1.87
N ILE A 83 -1.11 -21.81 -1.87
CA ILE A 83 0.21 -21.99 -2.49
C ILE A 83 0.96 -23.14 -1.81
N GLU A 84 1.09 -23.15 -0.48
CA GLU A 84 1.74 -24.22 0.27
C GLU A 84 1.07 -25.60 0.06
N LYS A 85 -0.27 -25.63 -0.02
CA LYS A 85 -0.99 -26.86 -0.41
C LYS A 85 -0.61 -27.30 -1.83
N TYR A 86 -0.65 -26.39 -2.80
CA TYR A 86 -0.35 -26.68 -4.20
C TYR A 86 1.09 -27.17 -4.40
N LYS A 87 2.06 -26.56 -3.70
CA LYS A 87 3.47 -26.95 -3.60
C LYS A 87 3.63 -28.38 -3.11
N SER A 88 2.95 -28.77 -2.03
CA SER A 88 2.94 -30.14 -1.52
C SER A 88 2.31 -31.15 -2.49
N GLU A 89 1.21 -30.77 -3.16
CA GLU A 89 0.56 -31.59 -4.19
C GLU A 89 1.48 -31.79 -5.41
N ALA A 90 2.15 -30.72 -5.88
CA ALA A 90 3.10 -30.76 -6.99
C ALA A 90 4.38 -31.56 -6.70
N GLU A 91 4.93 -31.49 -5.48
CA GLU A 91 6.00 -32.37 -5.04
C GLU A 91 5.61 -33.85 -5.07
N SER A 92 4.37 -34.16 -4.69
CA SER A 92 3.84 -35.53 -4.76
C SER A 92 3.70 -35.99 -6.21
N HIS A 93 3.25 -35.12 -7.10
CA HIS A 93 3.16 -35.39 -8.54
C HIS A 93 4.51 -35.61 -9.20
N ALA A 94 5.52 -34.78 -8.91
CA ALA A 94 6.88 -34.95 -9.44
C ALA A 94 7.46 -36.33 -9.09
N LYS A 95 7.27 -36.80 -7.84
CA LYS A 95 7.69 -38.14 -7.39
C LYS A 95 6.95 -39.28 -8.10
N LYS A 96 5.73 -39.05 -8.63
CA LYS A 96 5.02 -39.99 -9.52
C LYS A 96 5.57 -39.92 -10.95
N VAL A 97 5.87 -38.73 -11.46
CA VAL A 97 6.50 -38.53 -12.78
C VAL A 97 7.82 -39.29 -12.86
N GLU A 98 8.65 -39.26 -11.83
CA GLU A 98 9.92 -40.03 -11.75
C GLU A 98 9.76 -41.55 -11.95
N THR A 99 8.58 -42.12 -11.69
CA THR A 99 8.31 -43.56 -11.93
C THR A 99 7.97 -43.89 -13.39
N LEU A 100 7.72 -42.89 -14.24
CA LEU A 100 7.46 -43.07 -15.67
C LEU A 100 8.76 -43.24 -16.47
N ARG A 101 8.64 -43.67 -17.74
CA ARG A 101 9.75 -43.70 -18.71
C ARG A 101 10.22 -42.27 -19.01
N LYS A 102 11.52 -42.10 -19.30
CA LYS A 102 12.16 -40.79 -19.56
C LYS A 102 11.43 -39.92 -20.60
N GLN A 103 10.89 -40.52 -21.66
CA GLN A 103 10.13 -39.81 -22.70
C GLN A 103 8.81 -39.20 -22.16
N ASP A 104 8.16 -39.88 -21.22
CA ASP A 104 6.95 -39.37 -20.55
C ASP A 104 7.32 -38.36 -19.43
N GLN A 105 8.50 -38.52 -18.80
CA GLN A 105 9.04 -37.57 -17.81
C GLN A 105 9.28 -36.18 -18.41
N GLU A 106 9.94 -36.09 -19.57
CA GLU A 106 10.22 -34.81 -20.27
C GLU A 106 8.94 -34.03 -20.60
N THR A 107 7.83 -34.74 -20.83
CA THR A 107 6.51 -34.14 -21.10
C THR A 107 5.84 -33.60 -19.83
N CYS A 108 6.14 -34.18 -18.66
CA CYS A 108 5.45 -33.85 -17.40
C CYS A 108 6.24 -32.95 -16.44
N GLN A 109 7.59 -32.92 -16.50
CA GLN A 109 8.42 -32.19 -15.52
C GLN A 109 8.45 -30.65 -15.71
N LYS A 110 8.00 -30.13 -16.86
CA LYS A 110 8.32 -28.77 -17.31
C LYS A 110 7.73 -27.62 -16.47
N GLU A 111 6.83 -27.91 -15.53
CA GLU A 111 5.93 -26.93 -14.92
C GLU A 111 6.08 -26.78 -13.39
N LEU A 112 7.05 -27.45 -12.76
CA LEU A 112 7.37 -27.20 -11.34
C LEU A 112 8.12 -25.87 -11.12
N ALA A 113 8.76 -25.32 -12.15
CA ALA A 113 9.63 -24.15 -12.04
C ALA A 113 8.90 -22.82 -11.73
N ASP A 114 7.56 -22.82 -11.75
CA ASP A 114 6.75 -21.64 -11.45
C ASP A 114 6.28 -21.56 -9.99
N ILE A 115 6.48 -22.63 -9.19
CA ILE A 115 5.99 -22.72 -7.81
C ILE A 115 6.74 -21.78 -6.87
N THR A 116 8.08 -21.75 -6.92
CA THR A 116 8.90 -20.83 -6.10
C THR A 116 8.55 -19.36 -6.36
N LYS A 117 8.18 -19.04 -7.61
CA LYS A 117 7.72 -17.71 -8.03
C LYS A 117 6.36 -17.32 -7.44
N LEU A 118 5.62 -18.25 -6.85
CA LEU A 118 4.39 -17.96 -6.09
C LEU A 118 4.73 -17.55 -4.66
N ASP A 119 5.67 -18.27 -4.02
CA ASP A 119 6.18 -17.95 -2.67
C ASP A 119 6.83 -16.56 -2.65
N GLU A 120 7.63 -16.24 -3.66
CA GLU A 120 8.25 -14.91 -3.85
C GLU A 120 7.18 -13.81 -3.94
N LYS A 121 6.22 -13.93 -4.87
CA LYS A 121 5.16 -12.92 -5.09
C LYS A 121 4.20 -12.76 -3.92
N ILE A 122 3.85 -13.83 -3.21
CA ILE A 122 2.93 -13.70 -2.06
C ILE A 122 3.61 -13.10 -0.82
N ASN A 123 4.94 -13.13 -0.77
CA ASN A 123 5.73 -12.41 0.22
C ASN A 123 5.96 -10.95 -0.18
N GLU A 124 6.14 -10.66 -1.48
CA GLU A 124 6.08 -9.30 -2.03
C GLU A 124 4.73 -8.62 -1.73
N VAL A 125 3.60 -9.30 -1.98
CA VAL A 125 2.26 -8.84 -1.59
C VAL A 125 2.15 -8.58 -0.07
N GLN A 126 2.72 -9.45 0.76
CA GLN A 126 2.73 -9.25 2.22
C GLN A 126 3.52 -7.98 2.59
N MET A 127 4.70 -7.79 2.00
CA MET A 127 5.56 -6.63 2.26
C MET A 127 4.87 -5.32 1.82
N ILE A 128 4.25 -5.28 0.65
CA ILE A 128 3.46 -4.12 0.18
C ILE A 128 2.28 -3.87 1.13
N PHE A 129 1.58 -4.92 1.58
CA PHE A 129 0.47 -4.78 2.54
C PHE A 129 0.93 -4.21 3.89
N ASP A 130 1.97 -4.79 4.48
CA ASP A 130 2.46 -4.39 5.81
C ASP A 130 3.03 -2.97 5.79
N GLN A 131 3.82 -2.60 4.77
CA GLN A 131 4.30 -1.22 4.60
C GLN A 131 3.15 -0.23 4.39
N THR A 132 2.12 -0.60 3.62
CA THR A 132 0.91 0.22 3.44
C THR A 132 0.16 0.43 4.75
N GLN A 133 0.02 -0.62 5.59
CA GLN A 133 -0.61 -0.50 6.92
C GLN A 133 0.22 0.38 7.86
N VAL A 134 1.53 0.19 7.90
CA VAL A 134 2.44 0.98 8.75
C VAL A 134 2.41 2.46 8.36
N VAL A 135 2.50 2.79 7.07
CA VAL A 135 2.35 4.17 6.58
C VAL A 135 0.98 4.75 6.91
N ASN A 136 -0.11 4.07 6.55
CA ASN A 136 -1.47 4.59 6.74
C ASN A 136 -1.82 4.80 8.22
N SER A 137 -1.23 4.04 9.15
CA SER A 137 -1.44 4.22 10.60
C SER A 137 -0.98 5.57 11.16
N LEU A 138 -0.10 6.30 10.45
CA LEU A 138 0.36 7.63 10.85
C LEU A 138 -0.68 8.74 10.56
N PHE A 139 -1.72 8.44 9.78
CA PHE A 139 -2.67 9.41 9.26
C PHE A 139 -4.13 9.14 9.67
N SER A 140 -4.91 10.20 9.80
CA SER A 140 -6.35 10.17 10.11
C SER A 140 -7.20 9.69 8.92
N THR A 141 -6.60 9.63 7.74
CA THR A 141 -7.14 9.11 6.47
C THR A 141 -5.99 8.39 5.74
N PRO A 142 -6.23 7.30 5.00
CA PRO A 142 -5.17 6.65 4.22
C PRO A 142 -4.35 7.63 3.37
N TYR A 143 -3.03 7.43 3.36
CA TYR A 143 -2.09 8.08 2.45
C TYR A 143 -1.99 7.31 1.13
N ILE A 144 -2.07 5.97 1.20
CA ILE A 144 -2.02 5.06 0.05
C ILE A 144 -3.29 4.20 0.05
N GLU A 145 -4.13 4.30 -0.99
CA GLU A 145 -5.32 3.45 -1.16
C GLU A 145 -5.63 3.21 -2.65
N ASN A 146 -5.76 1.96 -3.11
CA ASN A 146 -6.09 1.61 -4.52
C ASN A 146 -5.17 2.26 -5.59
N ALA A 147 -3.88 2.41 -5.31
CA ALA A 147 -2.91 3.17 -6.11
C ALA A 147 -3.19 4.68 -6.23
N GLU A 148 -4.16 5.22 -5.48
CA GLU A 148 -4.34 6.66 -5.30
C GLU A 148 -3.53 7.15 -4.08
N ILE A 149 -2.81 8.26 -4.25
CA ILE A 149 -1.92 8.84 -3.25
C ILE A 149 -2.53 10.14 -2.72
N ASN A 150 -2.59 10.26 -1.39
CA ASN A 150 -3.23 11.37 -0.69
C ASN A 150 -2.17 12.24 0.02
N GLU A 151 -1.47 13.06 -0.76
CA GLU A 151 -0.49 14.06 -0.27
C GLU A 151 -1.12 15.08 0.73
N GLU A 152 -2.45 15.21 0.72
CA GLU A 152 -3.16 16.08 1.66
C GLU A 152 -3.40 15.44 3.03
N ALA A 153 -3.24 14.12 3.18
CA ALA A 153 -3.52 13.35 4.39
C ALA A 153 -2.96 13.98 5.67
N ILE A 154 -3.81 14.05 6.69
CA ILE A 154 -3.53 14.73 7.96
C ILE A 154 -3.09 13.68 8.99
N ILE A 155 -1.96 13.92 9.66
CA ILE A 155 -1.45 13.00 10.70
C ILE A 155 -2.45 12.77 11.85
N ILE A 156 -2.35 11.62 12.51
CA ILE A 156 -3.20 11.30 13.68
C ILE A 156 -2.97 12.27 14.85
N ASP A 157 -4.04 12.47 15.60
CA ASP A 157 -4.22 13.46 16.68
C ASP A 157 -3.25 13.38 17.87
N ASP A 158 -2.55 12.26 18.04
CA ASP A 158 -1.62 11.99 19.15
C ASP A 158 -0.25 11.51 18.65
N LEU A 159 0.07 11.75 17.37
CA LEU A 159 1.36 11.38 16.77
C LEU A 159 2.52 12.11 17.44
N ASN A 160 3.63 11.39 17.61
CA ASN A 160 4.88 11.90 18.17
C ASN A 160 6.07 11.23 17.48
N SER A 161 7.28 11.75 17.73
CA SER A 161 8.48 11.34 17.00
C SER A 161 8.91 9.90 17.30
N GLU A 162 8.69 9.40 18.52
CA GLU A 162 8.96 8.01 18.91
C GLU A 162 8.11 7.04 18.09
N MET A 163 6.81 7.34 17.92
CA MET A 163 5.93 6.57 17.03
C MET A 163 6.39 6.60 15.56
N ILE A 164 6.93 7.71 15.06
CA ILE A 164 7.43 7.76 13.67
C ILE A 164 8.68 6.88 13.51
N GLU A 165 9.65 6.95 14.43
CA GLU A 165 10.85 6.10 14.35
C GLU A 165 10.50 4.61 14.53
N GLU A 166 9.57 4.26 15.43
CA GLU A 166 9.00 2.90 15.54
C GLU A 166 8.45 2.38 14.19
N GLN A 167 7.73 3.22 13.45
CA GLN A 167 7.14 2.83 12.17
C GLN A 167 8.21 2.72 11.06
N LYS A 168 9.29 3.51 11.09
CA LYS A 168 10.44 3.36 10.18
C LYS A 168 11.21 2.06 10.43
N GLU A 169 11.41 1.69 11.69
CA GLU A 169 12.11 0.45 12.07
C GLU A 169 11.34 -0.79 11.56
N LYS A 170 10.01 -0.82 11.75
CA LYS A 170 9.15 -1.96 11.33
C LYS A 170 9.11 -2.21 9.82
N ILE A 171 9.50 -1.25 8.99
CA ILE A 171 9.60 -1.39 7.53
C ILE A 171 11.04 -1.44 7.03
N GLU A 172 12.03 -1.35 7.93
CA GLU A 172 13.45 -1.18 7.62
C GLU A 172 13.69 -0.11 6.53
N LEU A 173 13.19 1.13 6.76
CA LEU A 173 13.13 2.18 5.73
C LEU A 173 14.46 2.42 4.99
N GLU A 174 15.60 2.30 5.68
CA GLU A 174 16.95 2.48 5.12
C GLU A 174 17.43 1.32 4.22
N ASN A 175 16.77 0.16 4.28
CA ASN A 175 17.11 -1.06 3.54
C ASN A 175 16.17 -1.33 2.35
N LEU A 176 15.20 -0.46 2.08
CA LEU A 176 14.22 -0.67 1.00
C LEU A 176 14.86 -0.63 -0.39
N GLU A 177 14.49 -1.58 -1.25
CA GLU A 177 14.85 -1.56 -2.67
C GLU A 177 14.13 -0.41 -3.40
N GLU A 178 14.87 0.40 -4.16
CA GLU A 178 14.34 1.58 -4.86
C GLU A 178 13.33 1.19 -5.96
N ASN A 179 12.06 1.50 -5.73
CA ASN A 179 10.98 1.41 -6.72
C ASN A 179 9.92 2.51 -6.44
N GLU A 180 8.85 2.58 -7.25
CA GLU A 180 7.86 3.64 -7.12
C GLU A 180 6.99 3.46 -5.85
N PHE A 181 6.66 2.23 -5.45
CA PHE A 181 6.00 1.98 -4.17
C PHE A 181 6.86 2.39 -2.96
N THR A 182 8.13 1.98 -2.89
CA THR A 182 9.01 2.34 -1.77
C THR A 182 9.34 3.84 -1.73
N SER A 183 9.38 4.50 -2.89
CA SER A 183 9.45 5.96 -2.97
C SER A 183 8.21 6.63 -2.37
N ILE A 184 7.00 6.14 -2.66
CA ILE A 184 5.75 6.64 -2.05
C ILE A 184 5.72 6.37 -0.53
N VAL A 185 6.16 5.19 -0.07
CA VAL A 185 6.30 4.88 1.37
C VAL A 185 7.23 5.87 2.07
N THR A 186 8.34 6.22 1.42
CA THR A 186 9.32 7.21 1.92
C THR A 186 8.71 8.61 1.98
N GLN A 187 8.07 9.06 0.90
CA GLN A 187 7.38 10.35 0.82
C GLN A 187 6.29 10.48 1.89
N ALA A 188 5.57 9.41 2.20
CA ALA A 188 4.56 9.40 3.25
C ALA A 188 5.17 9.52 4.67
N MET A 189 6.29 8.83 4.93
CA MET A 189 7.05 9.00 6.17
C MET A 189 7.56 10.45 6.33
N GLU A 190 8.09 11.04 5.26
CA GLU A 190 8.48 12.46 5.24
C GLU A 190 7.29 13.39 5.43
N ALA A 191 6.14 13.14 4.81
CA ALA A 191 4.93 13.95 4.94
C ALA A 191 4.39 13.94 6.39
N ALA A 192 4.47 12.81 7.08
CA ALA A 192 4.13 12.70 8.50
C ALA A 192 5.13 13.47 9.38
N GLY A 193 6.44 13.25 9.19
CA GLY A 193 7.50 13.93 9.94
C GLY A 193 7.51 15.45 9.74
N ASN A 194 7.22 15.93 8.53
CA ASN A 194 7.11 17.36 8.22
C ASN A 194 5.89 18.01 8.90
N GLN A 195 4.74 17.32 8.95
CA GLN A 195 3.56 17.81 9.67
C GLN A 195 3.78 17.87 11.18
N LEU A 196 4.42 16.84 11.76
CA LEU A 196 4.79 16.85 13.17
C LEU A 196 5.79 17.97 13.48
N SER A 197 6.81 18.15 12.63
CA SER A 197 7.79 19.23 12.76
C SER A 197 7.16 20.62 12.69
N GLN A 198 6.08 20.82 11.92
CA GLN A 198 5.32 22.07 11.92
C GLN A 198 4.63 22.34 13.27
N ILE A 199 4.04 21.31 13.88
CA ILE A 199 3.42 21.41 15.21
C ILE A 199 4.49 21.69 16.28
N GLU A 200 5.67 21.07 16.20
CA GLU A 200 6.77 21.30 17.14
C GLU A 200 7.39 22.70 17.01
N ARG A 201 7.54 23.23 15.79
CA ARG A 201 7.93 24.64 15.58
C ARG A 201 6.92 25.60 16.18
N ALA A 202 5.64 25.44 15.86
CA ALA A 202 4.57 26.26 16.42
C ALA A 202 4.55 26.20 17.96
N ARG A 203 4.69 24.99 18.52
CA ARG A 203 4.80 24.77 19.97
C ARG A 203 5.97 25.55 20.57
N LYS A 204 7.16 25.44 20.00
CA LYS A 204 8.34 26.18 20.48
C LYS A 204 8.14 27.70 20.39
N VAL A 205 7.61 28.22 19.28
CA VAL A 205 7.36 29.66 19.11
C VAL A 205 6.36 30.18 20.15
N VAL A 206 5.27 29.47 20.38
CA VAL A 206 4.29 29.82 21.43
C VAL A 206 4.92 29.68 22.83
N GLU A 207 5.71 28.64 23.08
CA GLU A 207 6.36 28.41 24.39
C GLU A 207 7.46 29.44 24.70
N GLU A 208 8.05 30.13 23.71
CA GLU A 208 8.93 31.28 23.98
C GLU A 208 8.16 32.54 24.41
N LEU A 209 6.86 32.61 24.08
CA LEU A 209 5.96 33.71 24.41
C LEU A 209 5.02 33.40 25.60
N TYR A 210 4.87 32.13 25.98
CA TYR A 210 3.98 31.67 27.03
C TYR A 210 4.61 30.48 27.80
N LYS A 211 4.92 30.69 29.09
CA LYS A 211 5.52 29.68 29.99
C LYS A 211 4.86 29.74 31.36
N ASP A 212 4.85 28.62 32.09
CA ASP A 212 4.32 28.54 33.45
C ASP A 212 2.88 29.12 33.57
N ASP A 213 2.07 28.80 32.55
CA ASP A 213 0.71 29.28 32.28
C ASP A 213 0.54 30.81 32.17
N LYS A 214 1.61 31.53 31.78
CA LYS A 214 1.64 33.00 31.68
C LYS A 214 2.39 33.50 30.44
N PRO A 215 1.95 34.61 29.82
CA PRO A 215 2.71 35.23 28.73
C PRO A 215 3.98 35.92 29.26
N THR A 216 5.08 35.83 28.52
CA THR A 216 6.42 36.29 28.94
C THR A 216 6.67 37.78 28.63
N ASP A 217 7.78 38.32 29.12
CA ASP A 217 8.21 39.70 28.81
C ASP A 217 8.73 39.88 27.36
N LYS A 218 8.87 38.78 26.59
CA LYS A 218 9.20 38.81 25.14
C LYS A 218 7.98 39.08 24.24
N VAL A 219 6.78 39.15 24.83
CA VAL A 219 5.52 39.29 24.14
C VAL A 219 5.40 40.68 23.49
N THR A 220 5.19 40.71 22.17
CA THR A 220 4.91 41.92 21.39
C THR A 220 3.84 41.61 20.33
N ARG A 221 3.24 42.65 19.74
CA ARG A 221 2.30 42.49 18.62
C ARG A 221 2.92 41.72 17.44
N GLU A 222 4.20 41.96 17.13
CA GLU A 222 4.92 41.28 16.05
C GLU A 222 5.17 39.79 16.34
N THR A 223 5.53 39.43 17.58
CA THR A 223 5.76 38.03 17.95
C THR A 223 4.45 37.25 18.03
N LEU A 224 3.34 37.86 18.46
CA LEU A 224 2.01 37.26 18.39
C LEU A 224 1.55 36.98 16.95
N GLU A 225 1.65 37.96 16.05
CA GLU A 225 1.23 37.76 14.65
C GLU A 225 2.13 36.77 13.90
N SER A 226 3.38 36.59 14.35
CA SER A 226 4.28 35.53 13.86
C SER A 226 3.86 34.15 14.39
N ALA A 227 3.54 34.03 15.68
CA ALA A 227 3.06 32.78 16.29
C ALA A 227 1.71 32.33 15.70
N LYS A 228 0.78 33.27 15.46
CA LYS A 228 -0.50 32.99 14.79
C LYS A 228 -0.31 32.35 13.41
N LYS A 229 0.63 32.85 12.60
CA LYS A 229 0.94 32.29 11.27
C LYS A 229 1.54 30.88 11.34
N GLU A 230 2.48 30.63 12.24
CA GLU A 230 3.10 29.30 12.39
C GLU A 230 2.07 28.24 12.85
N VAL A 231 1.08 28.66 13.65
CA VAL A 231 -0.09 27.84 14.03
C VAL A 231 -1.10 27.69 12.89
N GLU A 232 -1.31 28.72 12.06
CA GLU A 232 -2.24 28.67 10.92
C GLU A 232 -1.81 27.62 9.87
N LEU A 233 -0.50 27.39 9.70
CA LEU A 233 0.06 26.35 8.83
C LEU A 233 -0.23 24.90 9.31
N ILE A 234 -0.69 24.68 10.54
CA ILE A 234 -0.98 23.35 11.05
C ILE A 234 -2.25 22.78 10.38
N LYS A 235 -2.12 21.63 9.73
CA LYS A 235 -3.25 20.85 9.17
C LYS A 235 -4.07 20.11 10.25
N ASN A 236 -3.42 19.54 11.27
CA ASN A 236 -4.13 18.80 12.31
C ASN A 236 -4.95 19.73 13.22
N GLU A 237 -6.27 19.56 13.18
CA GLU A 237 -7.25 20.45 13.81
C GLU A 237 -7.30 20.36 15.34
N LYS A 238 -6.85 19.27 15.97
CA LYS A 238 -6.74 19.14 17.44
C LYS A 238 -5.48 19.85 17.94
N ALA A 239 -4.34 19.58 17.31
CA ALA A 239 -3.06 20.24 17.58
C ALA A 239 -3.19 21.77 17.40
N LYS A 240 -3.80 22.22 16.29
CA LYS A 240 -4.07 23.64 16.03
C LYS A 240 -4.88 24.31 17.15
N LYS A 241 -5.95 23.66 17.63
CA LYS A 241 -6.78 24.18 18.72
C LYS A 241 -6.06 24.27 20.07
N SER A 242 -5.04 23.46 20.32
CA SER A 242 -4.26 23.51 21.57
C SER A 242 -3.55 24.85 21.80
N PHE A 243 -3.29 25.63 20.74
CA PHE A 243 -2.64 26.93 20.84
C PHE A 243 -3.61 28.10 21.11
N ASN A 244 -4.92 27.88 21.06
CA ASN A 244 -5.91 28.95 21.18
C ASN A 244 -5.87 29.66 22.55
N GLU A 245 -5.72 28.92 23.65
CA GLU A 245 -5.67 29.51 25.00
C GLU A 245 -4.37 30.29 25.25
N PRO A 246 -3.16 29.74 24.97
CA PRO A 246 -1.91 30.52 25.01
C PRO A 246 -1.94 31.78 24.14
N LEU A 247 -2.37 31.69 22.88
CA LEU A 247 -2.42 32.84 21.96
C LEU A 247 -3.38 33.92 22.45
N LYS A 248 -4.53 33.54 23.02
CA LYS A 248 -5.49 34.47 23.62
C LYS A 248 -4.91 35.17 24.85
N ALA A 249 -4.22 34.44 25.74
CA ALA A 249 -3.57 35.03 26.90
C ALA A 249 -2.43 35.99 26.52
N ILE A 250 -1.65 35.66 25.48
CA ILE A 250 -0.64 36.57 24.90
C ILE A 250 -1.30 37.87 24.39
N GLU A 251 -2.41 37.76 23.65
CA GLU A 251 -3.14 38.93 23.11
C GLU A 251 -3.77 39.81 24.20
N GLU A 252 -4.27 39.21 25.29
CA GLU A 252 -4.77 39.94 26.47
C GLU A 252 -3.65 40.68 27.21
N LYS A 253 -2.43 40.12 27.31
CA LYS A 253 -1.26 40.83 27.86
C LYS A 253 -0.88 42.03 26.99
N ILE A 254 -0.73 41.84 25.67
CA ILE A 254 -0.37 42.94 24.74
C ILE A 254 -1.36 44.10 24.86
N THR A 255 -2.66 43.79 24.82
CA THR A 255 -3.73 44.80 24.92
C THR A 255 -3.68 45.56 26.26
N THR A 256 -3.26 44.89 27.33
CA THR A 256 -3.11 45.50 28.67
C THR A 256 -1.86 46.39 28.75
N ASP A 257 -0.73 45.91 28.23
CA ASP A 257 0.56 46.63 28.25
C ASP A 257 0.51 47.87 27.32
N GLU A 258 -0.02 47.74 26.11
CA GLU A 258 -0.21 48.85 25.16
C GLU A 258 -1.10 49.95 25.77
N LYS A 259 -2.16 49.55 26.48
CA LYS A 259 -3.03 50.49 27.19
C LYS A 259 -2.30 51.18 28.35
N ALA A 260 -1.57 50.43 29.18
CA ALA A 260 -0.83 50.98 30.32
C ALA A 260 0.28 51.95 29.87
N GLU A 261 0.94 51.67 28.75
CA GLU A 261 1.90 52.60 28.14
C GLU A 261 1.21 53.87 27.61
N ALA A 262 0.07 53.74 26.91
CA ALA A 262 -0.68 54.90 26.43
C ALA A 262 -1.17 55.80 27.57
N GLU A 263 -1.69 55.23 28.67
CA GLU A 263 -2.07 55.98 29.87
C GLU A 263 -0.86 56.64 30.55
N ARG A 264 0.31 55.98 30.56
CA ARG A 264 1.57 56.55 31.07
C ARG A 264 2.06 57.73 30.24
N VAL A 265 2.10 57.60 28.92
CA VAL A 265 2.54 58.66 28.00
C VAL A 265 1.63 59.88 28.11
N ALA A 266 0.31 59.67 28.13
CA ALA A 266 -0.66 60.76 28.33
C ALA A 266 -0.48 61.47 29.68
N ALA A 267 -0.17 60.74 30.76
CA ALA A 267 0.09 61.32 32.07
C ALA A 267 1.43 62.09 32.15
N GLU A 268 2.48 61.65 31.44
CA GLU A 268 3.73 62.41 31.34
C GLU A 268 3.57 63.67 30.48
N GLU A 269 2.85 63.58 29.36
CA GLU A 269 2.59 64.75 28.51
C GLU A 269 1.74 65.80 29.24
N ALA A 270 0.69 65.38 29.95
CA ALA A 270 -0.12 66.29 30.78
C ALA A 270 0.72 67.03 31.83
N LYS A 271 1.66 66.34 32.50
CA LYS A 271 2.61 66.98 33.43
C LYS A 271 3.52 67.99 32.74
N ARG A 272 4.07 67.66 31.56
CA ARG A 272 4.92 68.60 30.81
C ARG A 272 4.15 69.85 30.39
N GLN A 273 2.88 69.71 29.99
CA GLN A 273 2.03 70.85 29.66
C GLN A 273 1.74 71.72 30.90
N GLU A 274 1.52 71.13 32.07
CA GLU A 274 1.33 71.86 33.34
C GLU A 274 2.61 72.59 33.79
N GLU A 275 3.77 71.93 33.78
CA GLU A 275 5.07 72.54 34.10
C GLU A 275 5.42 73.69 33.13
N GLN A 276 5.15 73.51 31.84
CA GLN A 276 5.39 74.54 30.82
C GLN A 276 4.43 75.74 30.96
N ALA A 277 3.18 75.51 31.38
CA ALA A 277 2.24 76.59 31.68
C ALA A 277 2.69 77.42 32.89
N VAL A 278 3.19 76.77 33.96
CA VAL A 278 3.75 77.46 35.13
C VAL A 278 5.00 78.27 34.77
N ALA A 279 5.91 77.70 33.96
CA ALA A 279 7.10 78.41 33.48
C ALA A 279 6.75 79.67 32.66
N ASN A 280 5.76 79.59 31.77
CA ASN A 280 5.30 80.73 30.96
C ASN A 280 4.68 81.84 31.83
N GLN A 281 3.94 81.51 32.89
CA GLN A 281 3.42 82.50 33.84
C GLN A 281 4.54 83.20 34.62
N ALA A 282 5.61 82.49 34.99
CA ALA A 282 6.75 83.07 35.68
C ALA A 282 7.50 84.10 34.82
N MET A 283 7.65 83.86 33.51
CA MET A 283 8.30 84.82 32.61
C MET A 283 7.50 86.12 32.44
N GLN A 284 6.17 86.05 32.41
CA GLN A 284 5.29 87.24 32.33
C GLN A 284 5.33 88.14 33.58
N GLN A 285 5.89 87.70 34.71
CA GLN A 285 6.08 88.55 35.89
C GLN A 285 7.38 89.38 35.89
N THR A 286 8.18 89.34 34.81
CA THR A 286 9.48 90.04 34.74
C THR A 286 9.51 91.25 33.80
N GLU A 287 8.48 91.48 32.97
CA GLU A 287 8.41 92.71 32.16
C GLU A 287 7.79 93.88 32.94
N VAL A 288 8.58 94.95 33.06
CA VAL A 288 8.16 96.22 33.65
C VAL A 288 7.44 97.06 32.59
N PRO A 289 6.26 97.66 32.87
CA PRO A 289 5.55 98.47 31.91
C PRO A 289 6.15 99.88 31.80
N GLU A 290 7.00 100.13 30.80
CA GLU A 290 7.25 101.49 30.31
C GLU A 290 6.29 101.84 29.17
N THR A 291 5.50 102.89 29.37
CA THR A 291 4.64 103.46 28.33
C THR A 291 5.27 104.70 27.69
N GLN A 292 5.08 104.81 26.37
CA GLN A 292 4.96 106.05 25.59
C GLN A 292 6.26 106.70 25.05
N SER A 293 6.53 106.50 23.75
CA SER A 293 6.46 107.56 22.72
C SER A 293 6.61 107.03 21.28
N GLU A 294 6.14 107.84 20.32
CA GLU A 294 6.28 107.70 18.84
C GLU A 294 5.63 106.46 18.16
N ALA A 295 5.32 106.48 16.85
CA ALA A 295 4.71 107.51 15.99
C ALA A 295 4.25 106.88 14.65
N THR A 296 3.11 107.31 14.11
CA THR A 296 2.73 107.33 12.67
C THR A 296 3.04 106.14 11.72
N ASP A 297 1.95 105.60 11.13
CA ASP A 297 1.87 105.12 9.72
C ASP A 297 2.59 103.81 9.30
N SER A 298 2.10 103.01 8.32
CA SER A 298 0.85 103.11 7.54
C SER A 298 0.35 101.77 6.97
N VAL A 299 -0.98 101.69 6.77
CA VAL A 299 -1.75 100.92 5.75
C VAL A 299 -1.22 99.56 5.21
N ALA A 300 -1.95 98.48 5.48
CA ALA A 300 -2.53 97.60 4.44
C ALA A 300 -3.57 96.58 4.98
N SER A 301 -4.63 96.35 4.21
CA SER A 301 -5.64 95.27 4.34
C SER A 301 -6.22 95.01 2.92
N PRO A 302 -7.01 93.96 2.63
CA PRO A 302 -7.49 92.86 3.48
C PRO A 302 -7.03 91.47 2.91
N THR A 303 -7.61 90.31 3.25
CA THR A 303 -8.87 89.79 2.64
C THR A 303 -9.35 88.52 3.37
N THR A 304 -10.62 88.47 3.75
CA THR A 304 -11.36 87.24 4.12
C THR A 304 -12.23 86.77 2.94
N PRO A 305 -12.67 85.48 2.88
CA PRO A 305 -14.07 85.23 3.29
C PRO A 305 -14.43 83.80 3.82
N ASN A 306 -15.20 83.79 4.90
CA ASN A 306 -16.46 83.05 5.18
C ASN A 306 -16.64 81.52 4.97
N THR A 307 -16.93 80.85 6.11
CA THR A 307 -18.10 80.00 6.47
C THR A 307 -19.35 79.95 5.55
N PRO A 308 -20.18 78.86 5.51
CA PRO A 308 -21.13 78.37 6.59
C PRO A 308 -21.22 76.80 6.77
N VAL A 309 -21.74 76.11 7.82
CA VAL A 309 -22.96 76.14 8.70
C VAL A 309 -24.24 75.61 7.98
N GLN A 310 -25.17 74.76 8.49
CA GLN A 310 -25.47 73.99 9.75
C GLN A 310 -25.06 72.47 9.71
N ASN A 311 -25.26 71.52 10.67
CA ASN A 311 -25.99 71.32 11.97
C ASN A 311 -27.41 70.62 11.96
N VAL A 312 -27.83 69.99 13.10
CA VAL A 312 -29.16 69.40 13.52
C VAL A 312 -29.41 67.87 13.24
N THR A 313 -30.10 67.00 14.02
CA THR A 313 -30.38 66.72 15.49
C THR A 313 -31.27 65.44 15.65
N GLU A 314 -31.29 64.76 16.83
CA GLU A 314 -32.36 63.82 17.36
C GLU A 314 -32.56 62.39 16.76
N ASN A 315 -33.13 61.36 17.44
CA ASN A 315 -33.61 61.15 18.83
C ASN A 315 -33.55 59.65 19.31
N ILE A 316 -33.97 59.39 20.57
CA ILE A 316 -33.93 58.18 21.43
C ILE A 316 -35.05 57.14 21.15
N THR A 317 -34.84 55.84 21.50
CA THR A 317 -35.83 54.89 22.10
C THR A 317 -35.11 53.76 22.88
N VAL A 318 -35.76 53.01 23.78
CA VAL A 318 -35.12 52.26 24.90
C VAL A 318 -35.71 50.85 25.18
N GLN A 319 -34.85 49.94 25.67
CA GLN A 319 -35.12 48.87 26.69
C GLN A 319 -35.80 47.52 26.25
N PRO A 320 -35.95 46.47 27.12
CA PRO A 320 -35.08 45.26 27.03
C PRO A 320 -35.82 43.89 27.08
N THR A 321 -35.09 42.76 27.09
CA THR A 321 -35.22 41.63 28.08
C THR A 321 -34.26 40.44 27.82
N THR A 322 -34.11 39.55 28.81
CA THR A 322 -33.44 38.23 28.81
C THR A 322 -34.29 37.27 29.68
N PRO A 323 -33.92 35.99 29.99
CA PRO A 323 -33.05 34.98 29.36
C PRO A 323 -33.83 33.62 29.15
N VAL A 324 -33.12 32.47 29.23
CA VAL A 324 -33.56 31.09 29.64
C VAL A 324 -33.32 29.96 28.60
N ALA A 325 -32.94 28.78 29.12
CA ALA A 325 -32.59 27.53 28.43
C ALA A 325 -33.48 26.34 28.96
N PRO A 326 -33.28 25.07 28.58
CA PRO A 326 -34.37 24.08 28.45
C PRO A 326 -34.72 23.28 29.73
N PRO A 327 -35.83 22.52 29.68
CA PRO A 327 -35.97 21.23 30.37
C PRO A 327 -36.14 20.05 29.38
N ALA A 328 -36.18 18.82 29.91
CA ALA A 328 -35.98 17.57 29.15
C ALA A 328 -37.25 16.68 28.95
N ASN A 329 -37.03 15.58 28.24
CA ASN A 329 -37.91 14.42 27.98
C ASN A 329 -38.55 13.82 29.26
N PRO A 330 -39.71 13.12 29.18
CA PRO A 330 -39.63 11.66 29.42
C PRO A 330 -40.66 10.75 28.70
N GLY A 331 -40.16 9.74 27.97
CA GLY A 331 -40.77 8.40 27.85
C GLY A 331 -42.05 8.23 26.97
N SER A 332 -42.63 7.03 26.84
CA SER A 332 -42.12 5.66 27.09
C SER A 332 -43.00 4.57 26.44
N GLY A 333 -42.38 3.51 25.90
CA GLY A 333 -43.04 2.22 25.56
C GLY A 333 -43.92 2.21 24.28
N SER A 334 -44.35 1.04 23.76
CA SER A 334 -43.94 -0.36 24.04
C SER A 334 -44.47 -1.30 22.93
N ASN A 335 -44.02 -2.57 22.94
CA ASN A 335 -44.54 -3.74 22.19
C ASN A 335 -44.15 -3.78 20.70
N THR A 336 -43.85 -4.91 20.07
CA THR A 336 -43.76 -6.34 20.48
C THR A 336 -42.63 -6.98 19.64
N GLY A 337 -41.86 -7.98 20.06
CA GLY A 337 -42.29 -9.36 20.38
C GLY A 337 -42.28 -10.23 19.11
N GLY A 338 -41.55 -11.35 19.01
CA GLY A 338 -40.68 -12.01 19.99
C GLY A 338 -39.82 -13.13 19.36
N ALA A 339 -39.11 -13.90 20.19
CA ALA A 339 -38.18 -14.96 19.75
C ALA A 339 -38.84 -16.35 19.60
N THR A 340 -38.17 -17.28 18.92
CA THR A 340 -38.36 -18.73 19.12
C THR A 340 -37.11 -19.50 18.67
N SER A 341 -36.86 -20.69 19.25
CA SER A 341 -35.63 -21.46 19.00
C SER A 341 -35.85 -22.97 19.07
N THR A 342 -35.26 -23.72 18.12
CA THR A 342 -35.04 -25.20 18.18
C THR A 342 -36.32 -26.09 18.27
N PRO A 343 -36.25 -27.45 18.19
CA PRO A 343 -35.14 -28.35 17.82
C PRO A 343 -35.45 -29.42 16.74
N GLY A 344 -34.43 -30.20 16.34
CA GLY A 344 -34.55 -31.51 15.67
C GLY A 344 -33.73 -31.63 14.36
N GLY A 345 -33.07 -32.75 14.01
CA GLY A 345 -32.79 -33.99 14.76
C GLY A 345 -33.04 -35.27 13.94
N ASN A 346 -32.01 -36.03 13.55
CA ASN A 346 -32.13 -37.42 13.06
C ASN A 346 -30.79 -38.20 13.07
N THR A 347 -30.82 -39.54 12.87
CA THR A 347 -29.75 -40.45 13.35
C THR A 347 -29.38 -41.65 12.45
N SER A 348 -28.07 -41.97 12.32
CA SER A 348 -27.46 -43.27 11.95
C SER A 348 -25.91 -43.15 12.01
N GLY A 349 -25.04 -44.09 12.41
CA GLY A 349 -25.17 -45.52 12.75
C GLY A 349 -24.88 -46.45 11.55
N GLY A 350 -23.84 -47.31 11.50
CA GLY A 350 -22.68 -47.53 12.39
C GLY A 350 -21.85 -48.79 12.00
N SER A 351 -20.67 -48.96 12.64
CA SER A 351 -19.89 -50.22 12.82
C SER A 351 -19.15 -50.96 11.67
N THR A 352 -17.81 -50.93 11.78
CA THR A 352 -16.82 -52.06 11.79
C THR A 352 -16.71 -53.13 10.68
N GLY A 353 -15.46 -53.35 10.23
CA GLY A 353 -14.79 -54.67 10.38
C GLY A 353 -14.18 -55.33 9.13
N GLY A 354 -13.02 -55.98 9.29
CA GLY A 354 -12.49 -56.98 8.33
C GLY A 354 -11.03 -56.82 7.90
N ASN A 355 -10.09 -57.44 8.61
CA ASN A 355 -8.68 -57.62 8.17
C ASN A 355 -8.42 -59.08 7.81
N SER A 356 -7.72 -59.36 6.70
CA SER A 356 -7.22 -60.70 6.39
C SER A 356 -5.96 -60.65 5.52
N SER A 357 -4.86 -61.21 6.03
CA SER A 357 -3.59 -61.34 5.31
C SER A 357 -3.55 -62.65 4.51
N GLY A 358 -2.96 -62.62 3.30
CA GLY A 358 -2.66 -63.81 2.51
C GLY A 358 -1.27 -63.71 1.89
N SER A 359 -0.43 -64.72 2.12
CA SER A 359 0.96 -64.74 1.65
C SER A 359 1.08 -65.38 0.27
N THR A 360 1.83 -64.75 -0.64
CA THR A 360 2.06 -65.24 -2.01
C THR A 360 3.56 -65.57 -2.22
N PRO A 361 3.94 -66.64 -2.94
CA PRO A 361 5.35 -66.97 -3.20
C PRO A 361 6.06 -65.96 -4.11
N ALA A 362 7.39 -65.93 -4.03
CA ALA A 362 8.23 -65.09 -4.89
C ALA A 362 8.25 -65.60 -6.36
N PRO A 363 8.24 -64.71 -7.36
CA PRO A 363 8.24 -65.09 -8.77
C PRO A 363 9.63 -65.57 -9.25
N THR A 364 9.61 -66.44 -10.27
CA THR A 364 10.81 -66.86 -11.01
C THR A 364 11.30 -65.71 -11.91
N PRO A 365 12.63 -65.54 -12.14
CA PRO A 365 13.12 -64.54 -13.08
C PRO A 365 12.52 -64.69 -14.48
N GLU A 366 12.02 -63.57 -15.03
CA GLU A 366 11.38 -63.52 -16.34
C GLU A 366 12.46 -63.57 -17.46
N PRO A 367 12.26 -64.34 -18.55
CA PRO A 367 13.23 -64.41 -19.64
C PRO A 367 13.31 -63.08 -20.40
N PRO A 368 14.48 -62.71 -20.97
CA PRO A 368 14.63 -61.46 -21.72
C PRO A 368 13.66 -61.34 -22.89
N TYR A 369 13.12 -60.13 -23.08
CA TYR A 369 12.15 -59.80 -24.13
C TYR A 369 12.49 -58.44 -24.77
N ALA A 370 12.14 -58.28 -26.04
CA ALA A 370 12.30 -57.01 -26.75
C ALA A 370 11.35 -55.93 -26.21
N LEU A 371 11.90 -54.77 -25.85
CA LEU A 371 11.21 -53.59 -25.32
C LEU A 371 10.49 -52.81 -26.42
N ASN A 372 11.11 -52.69 -27.60
CA ASN A 372 10.55 -52.09 -28.81
C ASN A 372 10.58 -53.12 -29.97
N PRO A 373 9.80 -54.21 -29.85
CA PRO A 373 9.97 -55.41 -30.66
C PRO A 373 9.71 -55.15 -32.14
N TYR A 374 10.67 -55.52 -32.99
CA TYR A 374 10.68 -55.18 -34.41
C TYR A 374 9.54 -55.85 -35.18
N ARG A 375 8.98 -55.14 -36.17
CA ARG A 375 7.79 -55.56 -36.95
C ARG A 375 7.95 -55.44 -38.46
N GLY A 376 9.10 -54.98 -38.92
CA GLY A 376 9.41 -54.88 -40.35
C GLY A 376 9.89 -56.19 -40.95
N SER A 377 10.27 -56.17 -42.22
CA SER A 377 10.76 -57.34 -42.96
C SER A 377 12.28 -57.32 -43.21
N GLY A 378 12.99 -56.42 -42.55
CA GLY A 378 14.42 -56.19 -42.71
C GLY A 378 15.32 -57.27 -42.13
N THR A 379 16.53 -57.37 -42.70
CA THR A 379 17.52 -58.39 -42.34
C THR A 379 18.17 -58.07 -40.99
N PHE A 380 18.25 -59.06 -40.10
CA PHE A 380 18.93 -58.94 -38.80
C PHE A 380 20.46 -58.94 -38.93
N TYR A 381 21.11 -58.08 -38.14
CA TYR A 381 22.56 -58.01 -37.95
C TYR A 381 22.89 -57.89 -36.45
N ALA A 382 23.96 -58.60 -36.04
CA ALA A 382 24.45 -58.59 -34.66
C ALA A 382 25.20 -57.29 -34.25
N SER A 383 25.36 -56.32 -35.15
CA SER A 383 25.87 -54.98 -34.80
C SER A 383 25.40 -53.91 -35.78
N HIS A 384 25.25 -52.67 -35.29
CA HIS A 384 24.89 -51.51 -36.11
C HIS A 384 25.90 -51.28 -37.25
N GLY A 385 27.19 -51.55 -36.98
CA GLY A 385 28.26 -51.46 -37.99
C GLY A 385 28.08 -52.47 -39.13
N ALA A 386 27.65 -53.70 -38.84
CA ALA A 386 27.39 -54.72 -39.86
C ALA A 386 26.15 -54.36 -40.71
N ALA A 387 25.06 -53.90 -40.09
CA ALA A 387 23.90 -53.39 -40.81
C ALA A 387 24.26 -52.18 -41.71
N THR A 388 25.09 -51.26 -41.22
CA THR A 388 25.56 -50.10 -41.98
C THR A 388 26.43 -50.49 -43.16
N ALA A 389 27.34 -51.47 -42.98
CA ALA A 389 28.19 -51.96 -44.06
C ALA A 389 27.36 -52.63 -45.18
N ALA A 390 26.37 -53.45 -44.82
CA ALA A 390 25.48 -54.09 -45.79
C ALA A 390 24.58 -53.08 -46.51
N GLY A 391 23.98 -52.13 -45.80
CA GLY A 391 23.16 -51.07 -46.41
C GLY A 391 23.93 -50.22 -47.41
N ARG A 392 25.19 -49.87 -47.10
CA ARG A 392 26.09 -49.16 -48.01
C ARG A 392 26.53 -49.99 -49.22
N ALA A 393 26.74 -51.30 -49.05
CA ALA A 393 27.11 -52.18 -50.15
C ALA A 393 25.99 -52.29 -51.19
N GLU A 394 24.73 -52.43 -50.75
CA GLU A 394 23.57 -52.50 -51.65
C GLU A 394 23.22 -51.13 -52.25
N ALA A 395 23.40 -50.03 -51.52
CA ALA A 395 23.24 -48.68 -52.06
C ALA A 395 24.35 -48.29 -53.08
N ALA A 396 25.49 -48.99 -53.07
CA ALA A 396 26.57 -48.82 -54.04
C ALA A 396 26.48 -49.79 -55.23
N ASN A 397 25.53 -50.73 -55.22
CA ASN A 397 25.30 -51.68 -56.30
C ASN A 397 24.56 -50.97 -57.46
N PRO A 398 25.16 -50.79 -58.66
CA PRO A 398 24.51 -50.11 -59.78
C PRO A 398 23.37 -50.91 -60.42
N SER A 399 23.11 -52.14 -59.94
CA SER A 399 21.94 -52.96 -60.30
C SER A 399 20.86 -53.01 -59.21
N SER A 400 21.03 -52.24 -58.12
CA SER A 400 20.04 -52.15 -57.04
C SER A 400 18.79 -51.42 -57.50
N THR A 401 17.63 -51.84 -56.98
CA THR A 401 16.32 -51.23 -57.27
C THR A 401 15.76 -50.43 -56.09
N PHE A 402 16.55 -50.24 -55.04
CA PHE A 402 16.16 -49.53 -53.83
C PHE A 402 16.68 -48.08 -53.84
N ASN A 403 15.88 -47.16 -53.31
CA ASN A 403 16.18 -45.73 -53.21
C ASN A 403 16.99 -45.39 -51.95
N GLY A 404 16.91 -46.21 -50.91
CA GLY A 404 17.68 -46.04 -49.67
C GLY A 404 17.55 -47.20 -48.70
N TYR A 405 18.12 -47.03 -47.50
CA TYR A 405 18.01 -48.00 -46.41
C TYR A 405 17.78 -47.33 -45.05
N LYS A 406 17.22 -48.07 -44.11
CA LYS A 406 17.03 -47.71 -42.69
C LYS A 406 17.54 -48.82 -41.80
N ILE A 407 18.08 -48.45 -40.64
CA ILE A 407 18.48 -49.40 -39.59
C ILE A 407 17.61 -49.13 -38.37
N TYR A 408 16.93 -50.16 -37.89
CA TYR A 408 16.12 -50.13 -36.67
C TYR A 408 16.85 -50.87 -35.57
N THR A 409 16.91 -50.28 -34.38
CA THR A 409 17.46 -50.92 -33.18
C THR A 409 16.32 -51.45 -32.31
N GLU A 410 16.30 -52.76 -32.09
CA GLU A 410 15.45 -53.45 -31.10
C GLU A 410 16.27 -53.67 -29.83
N VAL A 411 15.87 -53.02 -28.74
CA VAL A 411 16.48 -53.11 -27.41
C VAL A 411 15.73 -54.14 -26.57
N TRP A 412 16.43 -54.94 -25.77
CA TRP A 412 15.88 -56.02 -24.94
C TRP A 412 15.95 -55.69 -23.45
N SER A 413 15.13 -56.36 -22.64
CA SER A 413 15.03 -56.14 -21.18
C SER A 413 16.27 -56.56 -20.39
N ASP A 414 17.20 -57.28 -21.01
CA ASP A 414 18.55 -57.56 -20.50
C ASP A 414 19.61 -56.50 -20.91
N GLY A 415 19.20 -55.46 -21.65
CA GLY A 415 20.08 -54.42 -22.19
C GLY A 415 20.78 -54.78 -23.49
N THR A 416 20.47 -55.93 -24.12
CA THR A 416 21.04 -56.27 -25.44
C THR A 416 20.34 -55.51 -26.58
N GLU A 417 21.09 -55.20 -27.64
CA GLU A 417 20.57 -54.55 -28.85
C GLU A 417 20.66 -55.47 -30.08
N LYS A 418 19.65 -55.40 -30.93
CA LYS A 418 19.54 -56.12 -32.21
C LYS A 418 19.22 -55.15 -33.33
N TYR A 419 19.86 -55.28 -34.48
CA TYR A 419 19.77 -54.29 -35.55
C TYR A 419 19.15 -54.89 -36.80
N TYR A 420 18.19 -54.19 -37.40
CA TYR A 420 17.42 -54.68 -38.56
C TYR A 420 17.52 -53.67 -39.71
N LEU A 421 17.93 -54.15 -40.90
CA LEU A 421 18.16 -53.34 -42.10
C LEU A 421 16.99 -53.50 -43.08
N GLU A 422 16.27 -52.40 -43.34
CA GLU A 422 15.26 -52.34 -44.42
C GLU A 422 15.76 -51.50 -45.59
N PHE A 423 15.32 -51.86 -46.79
CA PHE A 423 15.45 -51.08 -48.01
C PHE A 423 14.09 -50.54 -48.46
N TYR A 424 14.08 -49.38 -49.11
CA TYR A 424 12.88 -48.67 -49.62
C TYR A 424 13.22 -47.85 -50.86
#